data_AF-A0A3Q9NIQ2-F1
#
_entry.id   AF-A0A3Q9NIQ2-F1
#
_cell.length_a   1.000
_cell.length_b   1.000
_cell.length_c   1.000
_cell.angle_alpha   90.00
_cell.angle_beta   90.00
_cell.angle_gamma   90.00
#
_symmetry.space_group_name_H-M   'P 1'
#
loop_
_entity.id
_entity.type
_entity.pdbx_description
1 polymer ?
#
loop_
_entity_poly.entity_id
_entity_poly.type
_entity_poly.pdbx_seq_one_letter_code
_entity_poly.pdbx_strand_id
1 'polypeptide(L)'
;MKLVKLFGIALLTIGLAGPVMAQDMSQQQRPQGDQVDQLAELVGLSDDQQKEIRGIIEEMQGEIQGLQAEAQQLQQAIQAEIKPDYDEDSIRENAEKLGDLTGEMTALSTLMQAKVDAVFTEEQRAELDKRMKQMQQQMQQRRQMQQQMQQQ
;
A
#
# COMPACT_ATOMS: atom_id res chain seq x y z
N MET A 1 28.79 6.13 14.09
CA MET A 1 28.28 6.65 12.80
C MET A 1 26.86 6.11 12.62
N LYS A 2 25.85 6.99 12.53
CA LYS A 2 24.44 6.63 12.37
C LYS A 2 24.08 6.72 10.88
N LEU A 3 23.66 5.62 10.27
CA LEU A 3 23.13 5.60 8.91
C LEU A 3 21.73 5.00 8.94
N VAL A 4 20.75 5.90 8.94
CA VAL A 4 19.33 5.59 8.74
C VAL A 4 19.15 5.27 7.26
N LYS A 5 18.75 4.04 6.92
CA LYS A 5 18.46 3.63 5.55
C LYS A 5 17.00 3.93 5.24
N LEU A 6 16.78 4.97 4.43
CA LEU A 6 15.50 5.33 3.83
C LEU A 6 15.10 4.28 2.78
N PHE A 7 13.95 3.63 2.96
CA PHE A 7 13.29 2.86 1.91
C PHE A 7 12.22 3.73 1.27
N GLY A 8 12.57 4.43 0.20
CA GLY A 8 11.62 5.09 -0.70
C GLY A 8 11.26 4.15 -1.84
N ILE A 9 9.98 3.79 -1.98
CA ILE A 9 9.48 3.01 -3.12
C ILE A 9 9.05 3.98 -4.22
N ALA A 10 9.57 3.76 -5.42
CA ALA A 10 9.29 4.53 -6.62
C ALA A 10 7.87 4.22 -7.16
N LEU A 11 7.11 5.28 -7.48
CA LEU A 11 5.80 5.23 -8.13
C LEU A 11 5.92 4.85 -9.61
N LEU A 12 5.18 3.83 -10.04
CA LEU A 12 5.02 3.44 -11.44
C LEU A 12 4.04 4.40 -12.14
N THR A 13 4.49 5.00 -13.23
CA THR A 13 3.69 5.85 -14.13
C THR A 13 2.76 5.01 -15.02
N ILE A 14 1.46 5.28 -14.99
CA ILE A 14 0.44 4.66 -15.86
C ILE A 14 0.38 5.42 -17.20
N GLY A 15 0.31 4.68 -18.31
CA GLY A 15 0.05 5.24 -19.65
C GLY A 15 -0.77 4.31 -20.57
N LEU A 16 -2.00 4.76 -20.87
CA LEU A 16 -2.80 4.63 -22.11
C LEU A 16 -3.40 3.27 -22.58
N ALA A 17 -4.71 3.14 -22.29
CA ALA A 17 -5.85 2.61 -23.05
C ALA A 17 -5.70 1.63 -24.25
N GLY A 18 -6.38 0.49 -24.13
CA GLY A 18 -6.97 -0.31 -25.23
C GLY A 18 -8.13 -1.18 -24.71
N PRO A 19 -9.19 -1.46 -25.51
CA PRO A 19 -10.34 -2.24 -25.04
C PRO A 19 -9.97 -3.73 -25.05
N VAL A 20 -9.60 -4.26 -23.89
CA VAL A 20 -9.45 -5.71 -23.72
C VAL A 20 -10.83 -6.29 -23.41
N MET A 21 -11.40 -6.92 -24.43
CA MET A 21 -12.50 -7.89 -24.41
C MET A 21 -13.05 -8.21 -23.01
N ALA A 22 -14.16 -7.58 -22.65
CA ALA A 22 -14.98 -7.91 -21.49
C ALA A 22 -15.85 -9.13 -21.82
N GLN A 23 -15.30 -10.34 -21.71
CA GLN A 23 -16.03 -11.61 -21.66
C GLN A 23 -15.02 -12.70 -21.25
N ASP A 24 -15.39 -13.54 -20.28
CA ASP A 24 -14.59 -14.60 -19.62
C ASP A 24 -13.63 -14.24 -18.46
N MET A 25 -14.15 -13.65 -17.37
CA MET A 25 -13.51 -13.78 -16.04
C MET A 25 -14.50 -14.09 -14.91
N SER A 26 -15.54 -14.89 -15.18
CA SER A 26 -16.41 -15.47 -14.14
C SER A 26 -15.92 -16.83 -13.62
N GLN A 27 -14.64 -17.17 -13.76
CA GLN A 27 -14.09 -18.44 -13.28
C GLN A 27 -12.88 -18.23 -12.37
N GLN A 28 -13.07 -18.65 -11.11
CA GLN A 28 -12.12 -18.66 -10.00
C GLN A 28 -11.58 -17.31 -9.50
N GLN A 29 -12.46 -16.53 -8.85
CA GLN A 29 -12.07 -15.99 -7.55
C GLN A 29 -11.84 -17.18 -6.61
N ARG A 30 -10.64 -17.77 -6.65
CA ARG A 30 -10.15 -18.41 -5.42
C ARG A 30 -10.16 -17.30 -4.38
N PRO A 31 -10.80 -17.47 -3.21
CA PRO A 31 -10.59 -16.53 -2.13
C PRO A 31 -9.09 -16.55 -1.88
N GLN A 32 -8.38 -15.53 -2.36
CA GLN A 32 -7.12 -15.16 -1.76
C GLN A 32 -7.54 -14.86 -0.32
N GLY A 33 -7.21 -15.76 0.61
CA GLY A 33 -7.61 -15.65 2.00
C GLY A 33 -7.26 -14.26 2.52
N ASP A 34 -8.02 -13.78 3.49
CA ASP A 34 -7.81 -12.43 3.99
C ASP A 34 -6.34 -12.22 4.40
N GLN A 35 -5.81 -11.02 4.20
CA GLN A 35 -4.43 -10.69 4.55
C GLN A 35 -4.17 -10.95 6.04
N VAL A 36 -5.19 -10.77 6.88
CA VAL A 36 -5.12 -11.10 8.31
C VAL A 36 -5.07 -12.60 8.56
N ASP A 37 -5.76 -13.43 7.76
CA ASP A 37 -5.70 -14.89 7.87
C ASP A 37 -4.31 -15.42 7.49
N GLN A 38 -3.72 -14.88 6.43
CA GLN A 38 -2.35 -15.22 6.04
C GLN A 38 -1.34 -14.83 7.12
N LEU A 39 -1.52 -13.65 7.72
CA LEU A 39 -0.71 -13.21 8.84
C LEU A 39 -0.90 -14.11 10.07
N ALA A 40 -2.12 -14.57 10.33
CA ALA A 40 -2.43 -15.50 11.41
C ALA A 40 -1.71 -16.85 11.23
N GLU A 41 -1.71 -17.41 10.02
CA GLU A 41 -0.93 -18.62 9.69
C GLU A 41 0.59 -18.39 9.80
N LEU A 42 1.02 -17.15 9.57
CA LEU A 42 2.43 -16.79 9.61
C LEU A 42 3.00 -16.69 11.04
N VAL A 43 2.27 -16.11 11.98
CA VAL A 43 2.82 -15.83 13.33
C VAL A 43 1.99 -16.45 14.46
N GLY A 44 0.92 -17.16 14.14
CA GLY A 44 0.02 -17.75 15.13
C GLY A 44 -0.80 -16.70 15.86
N LEU A 45 -1.53 -15.87 15.13
CA LEU A 45 -2.43 -14.88 15.73
C LEU A 45 -3.65 -15.55 16.38
N SER A 46 -4.00 -15.12 17.58
CA SER A 46 -5.27 -15.48 18.21
C SER A 46 -6.45 -14.83 17.50
N ASP A 47 -7.66 -15.38 17.68
CA ASP A 47 -8.89 -14.84 17.10
C ASP A 47 -9.14 -13.38 17.53
N ASP A 48 -8.83 -13.05 18.78
CA ASP A 48 -8.94 -11.68 19.30
C ASP A 48 -7.97 -10.72 18.59
N GLN A 49 -6.70 -11.14 18.42
CA GLN A 49 -5.71 -10.36 17.67
C GLN A 49 -6.11 -10.16 16.21
N GLN A 50 -6.65 -11.21 15.56
CA GLN A 50 -7.13 -11.10 14.19
C GLN A 50 -8.30 -10.11 14.08
N LYS A 51 -9.25 -10.17 15.01
CA LYS A 51 -10.39 -9.24 15.06
C LYS A 51 -9.93 -7.80 15.27
N GLU A 52 -8.97 -7.58 16.17
CA GLU A 52 -8.39 -6.27 16.42
C GLU A 52 -7.67 -5.71 15.19
N ILE A 53 -6.84 -6.52 14.52
CA ILE A 53 -6.13 -6.12 13.30
C ILE A 53 -7.12 -5.79 12.17
N ARG A 54 -8.17 -6.58 11.98
CA ARG A 54 -9.23 -6.29 11.00
C ARG A 54 -9.90 -4.96 11.29
N GLY A 55 -10.25 -4.69 12.55
CA GLY A 55 -10.83 -3.42 12.95
C GLY A 55 -9.92 -2.22 12.65
N ILE A 56 -8.63 -2.32 12.96
CA ILE A 56 -7.63 -1.29 12.66
C ILE A 56 -7.55 -1.03 11.14
N ILE A 57 -7.50 -2.10 10.34
CA ILE A 57 -7.40 -1.98 8.88
C ILE A 57 -8.67 -1.35 8.30
N GLU A 58 -9.86 -1.81 8.71
CA GLU A 58 -11.14 -1.32 8.22
C GLU A 58 -11.34 0.17 8.53
N GLU A 59 -11.07 0.59 9.76
CA GLU A 59 -11.18 1.98 10.21
C GLU A 59 -10.26 2.89 9.36
N MET A 60 -8.97 2.55 9.31
CA MET A 60 -7.97 3.41 8.69
C MET A 60 -8.05 3.38 7.16
N GLN A 61 -8.44 2.25 6.57
CA GLN A 61 -8.67 2.17 5.13
C GLN A 61 -9.87 3.02 4.72
N GLY A 62 -10.93 3.07 5.54
CA GLY A 62 -12.07 3.96 5.30
C GLY A 62 -11.67 5.43 5.26
N GLU A 63 -10.86 5.87 6.22
CA GLU A 63 -10.33 7.24 6.26
C GLU A 63 -9.44 7.55 5.04
N ILE A 64 -8.47 6.67 4.74
CA ILE A 64 -7.56 6.84 3.61
C ILE A 64 -8.34 6.91 2.28
N GLN A 65 -9.38 6.07 2.10
CA GLN A 65 -10.21 6.10 0.90
C GLN A 65 -10.96 7.43 0.74
N GLY A 66 -11.46 7.99 1.85
CA GLY A 66 -12.07 9.32 1.87
C GLY A 66 -11.10 10.40 1.40
N LEU A 67 -9.89 10.42 1.97
CA LEU A 67 -8.84 11.39 1.59
C LEU A 67 -8.39 11.20 0.13
N GLN A 68 -8.32 9.95 -0.36
CA GLN A 68 -8.00 9.68 -1.76
C GLN A 68 -9.04 10.25 -2.73
N ALA A 69 -10.34 10.15 -2.39
CA ALA A 69 -11.40 10.73 -3.20
C ALA A 69 -11.31 12.26 -3.24
N GLU A 70 -11.02 12.89 -2.09
CA GLU A 70 -10.83 14.35 -2.01
C GLU A 70 -9.59 14.81 -2.79
N ALA A 71 -8.48 14.07 -2.68
CA ALA A 71 -7.25 14.34 -3.44
C ALA A 71 -7.49 14.27 -4.96
N GLN A 72 -8.29 13.31 -5.44
CA GLN A 72 -8.67 13.24 -6.86
C GLN A 72 -9.50 14.45 -7.30
N GLN A 73 -10.41 14.95 -6.47
CA GLN A 73 -11.20 16.14 -6.76
C GLN A 73 -10.31 17.39 -6.84
N LEU A 74 -9.38 17.57 -5.90
CA LEU A 74 -8.42 18.67 -5.92
C LEU A 74 -7.52 18.60 -7.18
N GLN A 75 -7.06 17.42 -7.55
CA GLN A 75 -6.26 17.25 -8.76
C GLN A 75 -7.05 17.60 -10.04
N GLN A 76 -8.35 17.30 -10.07
CA GLN A 76 -9.23 17.72 -11.18
C GLN A 76 -9.45 19.23 -11.18
N ALA A 77 -9.65 19.85 -10.01
CA ALA A 77 -9.81 21.30 -9.87
C ALA A 77 -8.57 22.06 -10.35
N ILE A 78 -7.37 21.61 -9.96
CA ILE A 78 -6.10 22.19 -10.43
C ILE A 78 -5.99 22.06 -11.96
N GLN A 79 -6.32 20.90 -12.54
CA GLN A 79 -6.28 20.71 -13.99
C GLN A 79 -7.32 21.56 -14.73
N ALA A 80 -8.46 21.84 -14.12
CA ALA A 80 -9.49 22.70 -14.70
C ALA A 80 -9.07 24.17 -14.82
N GLU A 81 -8.06 24.60 -14.06
CA GLU A 81 -7.44 25.93 -14.19
C GLU A 81 -6.47 26.03 -15.37
N ILE A 82 -6.26 24.96 -16.16
CA ILE A 82 -5.51 25.04 -17.42
C ILE A 82 -6.41 25.69 -18.49
N LYS A 83 -6.53 27.02 -18.42
CA LYS A 83 -7.38 27.86 -19.29
C LYS A 83 -6.77 29.27 -19.48
N PRO A 84 -7.20 30.06 -20.48
CA PRO A 84 -6.62 31.38 -20.75
C PRO A 84 -6.73 32.39 -19.61
N ASP A 85 -7.76 32.27 -18.79
CA ASP A 85 -8.10 33.11 -17.63
C ASP A 85 -7.92 32.35 -16.31
N TYR A 86 -6.86 31.56 -16.21
CA TYR A 86 -6.54 30.79 -15.02
C TYR A 86 -6.48 31.64 -13.75
N ASP A 87 -6.89 31.05 -12.63
CA ASP A 87 -6.78 31.65 -11.31
C ASP A 87 -5.56 31.06 -10.56
N GLU A 88 -4.50 31.86 -10.42
CA GLU A 88 -3.28 31.43 -9.73
C GLU A 88 -3.52 31.10 -8.25
N ASP A 89 -4.37 31.87 -7.57
CA ASP A 89 -4.64 31.66 -6.15
C ASP A 89 -5.41 30.36 -5.94
N SER A 90 -6.38 30.05 -6.82
CA SER A 90 -7.10 28.77 -6.84
C SER A 90 -6.16 27.59 -7.07
N ILE A 91 -5.20 27.70 -8.00
CA ILE A 91 -4.19 26.66 -8.24
C ILE A 91 -3.36 26.41 -6.98
N ARG A 92 -2.86 27.47 -6.35
CA ARG A 92 -2.00 27.38 -5.17
C ARG A 92 -2.74 26.82 -3.96
N GLU A 93 -3.95 27.30 -3.69
CA GLU A 93 -4.78 26.84 -2.57
C GLU A 93 -5.13 25.35 -2.72
N ASN A 94 -5.55 24.91 -3.91
CA ASN A 94 -5.88 23.51 -4.14
C ASN A 94 -4.63 22.61 -4.09
N ALA A 95 -3.47 23.11 -4.53
CA ALA A 95 -2.20 22.38 -4.43
C ALA A 95 -1.72 22.23 -2.97
N GLU A 96 -1.91 23.26 -2.14
CA GLU A 96 -1.61 23.22 -0.71
C GLU A 96 -2.46 22.16 0.00
N LYS A 97 -3.79 22.20 -0.21
CA LYS A 97 -4.71 21.18 0.31
C LYS A 97 -4.33 19.76 -0.13
N LEU A 98 -3.94 19.60 -1.40
CA LEU A 98 -3.50 18.30 -1.91
C LEU A 98 -2.22 17.81 -1.21
N GLY A 99 -1.30 18.73 -0.89
CA GLY A 99 -0.13 18.45 -0.08
C GLY A 99 -0.48 17.98 1.33
N ASP A 100 -1.40 18.67 2.00
CA ASP A 100 -1.87 18.33 3.34
C ASP A 100 -2.54 16.94 3.37
N LEU A 101 -3.44 16.65 2.43
CA LEU A 101 -4.07 15.33 2.30
C LEU A 101 -3.04 14.21 2.06
N THR A 102 -2.00 14.48 1.26
CA THR A 102 -0.92 13.52 1.03
C THR A 102 -0.12 13.25 2.30
N GLY A 103 0.12 14.30 3.10
CA GLY A 103 0.73 14.19 4.41
C GLY A 103 -0.10 13.34 5.37
N GLU A 104 -1.41 13.61 5.44
CA GLU A 104 -2.34 12.89 6.31
C GLU A 104 -2.46 11.42 5.92
N MET A 105 -2.61 11.10 4.63
CA MET A 105 -2.62 9.70 4.16
C MET A 105 -1.31 8.97 4.51
N THR A 106 -0.17 9.66 4.46
CA THR A 106 1.12 9.09 4.88
C THR A 106 1.15 8.82 6.38
N ALA A 107 0.65 9.75 7.19
CA ALA A 107 0.52 9.59 8.63
C ALA A 107 -0.40 8.43 8.98
N LEU A 108 -1.61 8.36 8.40
CA LEU A 108 -2.57 7.28 8.60
C LEU A 108 -1.99 5.92 8.19
N SER A 109 -1.34 5.82 7.03
CA SER A 109 -0.70 4.57 6.60
C SER A 109 0.38 4.11 7.58
N THR A 110 1.16 5.05 8.12
CA THR A 110 2.21 4.76 9.12
C THR A 110 1.60 4.34 10.46
N LEU A 111 0.56 5.03 10.89
CA LEU A 111 -0.17 4.73 12.13
C LEU A 111 -0.88 3.37 12.05
N MET A 112 -1.43 3.01 10.89
CA MET A 112 -2.03 1.70 10.65
C MET A 112 -0.99 0.59 10.85
N GLN A 113 0.20 0.74 10.26
CA GLN A 113 1.30 -0.21 10.46
C GLN A 113 1.70 -0.30 11.93
N ALA A 114 1.86 0.84 12.61
CA ALA A 114 2.24 0.88 14.02
C ALA A 114 1.19 0.24 14.94
N LYS A 115 -0.10 0.46 14.67
CA LYS A 115 -1.22 -0.11 15.43
C LYS A 115 -1.30 -1.62 15.23
N VAL A 116 -1.22 -2.11 13.99
CA VAL A 116 -1.21 -3.57 13.70
C VAL A 116 -0.01 -4.24 14.38
N ASP A 117 1.16 -3.63 14.28
CA ASP A 117 2.37 -4.12 14.93
C ASP A 117 2.19 -4.21 16.47
N ALA A 118 1.56 -3.22 17.09
CA ALA A 118 1.28 -3.19 18.54
C ALA A 118 0.39 -4.34 19.03
N VAL A 119 -0.39 -4.99 18.15
CA VAL A 119 -1.21 -6.17 18.49
C VAL A 119 -0.35 -7.42 18.68
N PHE A 120 0.83 -7.49 18.07
CA PHE A 120 1.72 -8.65 18.16
C PHE A 120 2.52 -8.68 19.47
N THR A 121 2.75 -9.91 19.97
CA THR A 121 3.75 -10.13 21.02
C THR A 121 5.18 -10.02 20.48
N GLU A 122 6.17 -9.89 21.37
CA GLU A 122 7.59 -9.88 20.99
C GLU A 122 7.99 -11.17 20.25
N GLU A 123 7.48 -12.33 20.67
CA GLU A 123 7.74 -13.61 20.01
C GLU A 123 7.14 -13.67 18.60
N GLN A 124 5.92 -13.16 18.43
CA GLN A 124 5.25 -13.11 17.12
C GLN A 124 6.01 -12.18 16.16
N ARG A 125 6.51 -11.03 16.64
CA ARG A 125 7.35 -10.11 15.87
C ARG A 125 8.66 -10.78 15.44
N ALA A 126 9.32 -11.48 16.36
CA ALA A 126 10.57 -12.18 16.08
C ALA A 126 10.37 -13.31 15.05
N GLU A 127 9.27 -14.06 15.14
CA GLU A 127 8.93 -15.10 14.16
C GLU A 127 8.59 -14.50 12.79
N LEU A 128 7.84 -13.39 12.74
CA LEU A 128 7.58 -12.66 11.49
C LEU A 128 8.89 -12.25 10.81
N ASP A 129 9.78 -11.61 11.55
CA ASP A 129 11.10 -11.17 11.07
C ASP A 129 11.92 -12.33 10.50
N LYS A 130 11.90 -13.47 11.19
CA LYS A 130 12.59 -14.68 10.75
C LYS A 130 12.01 -15.21 9.44
N ARG A 131 10.67 -15.31 9.33
CA ARG A 131 10.01 -15.76 8.10
C ARG A 131 10.24 -14.80 6.93
N MET A 132 10.22 -13.50 7.18
CA MET A 132 10.50 -12.48 6.17
C MET A 132 11.94 -12.60 5.62
N LYS A 133 12.93 -12.82 6.50
CA LYS A 133 14.32 -13.07 6.08
C LYS A 133 14.46 -14.34 5.24
N GLN A 134 13.78 -15.42 5.63
CA GLN A 134 13.78 -16.68 4.88
C GLN A 134 13.16 -16.51 3.48
N MET A 135 12.02 -15.81 3.38
CA MET A 135 11.39 -15.52 2.09
C MET A 135 12.28 -14.67 1.18
N GLN A 136 12.94 -13.64 1.74
CA GLN A 136 13.88 -12.82 0.98
C GLN A 136 15.04 -13.64 0.41
N GLN A 137 15.60 -14.56 1.20
CA GLN A 137 16.67 -15.45 0.74
C GLN A 137 16.21 -16.39 -0.39
N GLN A 138 15.04 -16.99 -0.25
CA GLN A 138 14.47 -17.85 -1.31
C GLN A 138 14.21 -17.06 -2.60
N MET A 139 13.69 -15.85 -2.50
CA MET A 139 13.48 -14.95 -3.64
C MET A 139 14.79 -14.61 -4.35
N GLN A 140 15.85 -14.32 -3.60
CA GLN A 140 17.18 -14.05 -4.16
C GLN A 140 17.75 -15.27 -4.90
N GLN A 141 17.65 -16.47 -4.30
CA GLN A 141 18.08 -17.71 -4.94
C GLN A 141 17.31 -17.99 -6.24
N ARG A 142 15.97 -17.81 -6.23
CA ARG A 142 15.14 -17.97 -7.43
C ARG A 142 15.54 -17.00 -8.54
N ARG A 143 15.80 -15.74 -8.20
CA ARG A 143 16.27 -14.73 -9.18
C ARG A 143 17.62 -15.12 -9.79
N GLN A 144 18.55 -15.62 -8.97
CA GLN A 144 19.85 -16.08 -9.46
C GLN A 144 19.71 -17.29 -10.40
N MET A 145 18.87 -18.27 -10.07
CA MET A 145 18.62 -19.41 -10.95
C MET A 145 17.95 -18.99 -12.27
N GLN A 146 16.98 -18.07 -12.22
CA GLN A 146 16.35 -17.55 -13.44
C GLN A 146 17.34 -16.80 -14.34
N GLN A 147 18.26 -16.04 -13.76
CA GLN A 147 19.31 -15.36 -14.51
C GLN A 147 20.29 -16.35 -15.16
N GLN A 148 20.64 -17.44 -14.49
CA GLN A 148 21.50 -18.49 -15.06
C GLN A 148 20.81 -19.24 -16.21
N MET A 149 19.51 -19.51 -16.08
CA MET A 149 18.71 -20.16 -17.13
C MET A 149 18.50 -19.27 -18.36
N GLN A 150 18.54 -17.95 -18.23
CA GLN A 150 18.42 -17.01 -19.35
C GLN A 150 19.76 -16.76 -20.08
N GLN A 151 20.89 -17.18 -19.49
CA GLN A 151 22.23 -17.03 -20.07
C GLN A 151 22.73 -18.31 -20.77
N GLN A 152 21.94 -19.40 -20.73
CA GLN A 152 22.13 -20.62 -21.51
C GLN A 152 21.13 -20.66 -22.66
#